data_AF-A0A7C1WCY2-F1
#
_entry.id   AF-A0A7C1WCY2-F1
#
_cell.length_a   1.000
_cell.length_b   1.000
_cell.length_c   1.000
_cell.angle_alpha   90.00
_cell.angle_beta   90.00
_cell.angle_gamma   90.00
#
_symmetry.space_group_name_H-M   'P 1'
#
loop_
_entity.id
_entity.type
_entity.pdbx_description
1 polymer ?
#
loop_
_entity_poly.entity_id
_entity_poly.type
_entity_poly.pdbx_seq_one_letter_code
_entity_poly.pdbx_strand_id
1 'polypeptide(L)' 'MEKLLNIHPEEIFLEEFMRPFKLSAYRLSKGLGILQTRISQIINGRRRITSDTVLRLSSFFGNSAKF' A
#
# COMPACT_ATOMS: atom_id res chain seq x y z
N MET A 1 -17.11 -19.81 15.96
CA MET A 1 -15.75 -19.37 15.58
C MET A 1 -15.92 -18.45 14.38
N GLU A 2 -15.89 -17.14 14.62
CA GLU A 2 -15.92 -16.16 13.53
C GLU A 2 -14.70 -16.41 12.65
N LYS A 3 -14.97 -16.67 11.37
CA LYS A 3 -13.95 -16.87 10.34
C LYS A 3 -13.23 -15.53 10.24
N LEU A 4 -12.04 -15.41 10.86
CA LEU A 4 -11.17 -14.27 10.62
C LEU A 4 -11.05 -14.16 9.11
N LEU A 5 -11.66 -13.13 8.52
CA LEU A 5 -11.50 -12.83 7.12
C LEU A 5 -10.00 -12.87 6.89
N ASN A 6 -9.56 -13.67 5.92
CA ASN A 6 -8.16 -13.81 5.59
C ASN A 6 -7.78 -12.51 4.85
N ILE A 7 -7.75 -11.39 5.57
CA ILE A 7 -7.57 -10.07 4.99
C ILE A 7 -6.09 -9.99 4.62
N HIS A 8 -5.85 -10.03 3.31
CA HIS A 8 -4.50 -9.98 2.79
C HIS A 8 -3.96 -8.54 2.84
N PRO A 9 -2.70 -8.30 3.21
CA PRO A 9 -2.13 -6.95 3.29
C PRO A 9 -2.26 -6.15 1.99
N GLU A 10 -2.20 -6.83 0.84
CA GLU A 10 -2.43 -6.25 -0.48
C GLU A 10 -3.86 -5.75 -0.70
N GLU A 11 -4.87 -6.43 -0.16
CA GLU A 11 -6.27 -5.98 -0.22
C GLU A 11 -6.47 -4.75 0.65
N ILE A 12 -5.95 -4.74 1.88
CA ILE A 12 -5.97 -3.55 2.75
C ILE A 12 -5.30 -2.38 2.04
N PHE A 13 -4.14 -2.62 1.41
CA PHE A 13 -3.43 -1.58 0.70
C PHE A 13 -4.25 -0.96 -0.44
N LEU A 14 -4.98 -1.80 -1.19
CA LEU A 14 -5.85 -1.34 -2.25
C LEU A 14 -7.06 -0.56 -1.73
N GLU A 15 -7.74 -1.07 -0.71
CA GLU A 15 -8.97 -0.48 -0.16
C GLU A 15 -8.70 0.80 0.64
N GLU A 16 -7.59 0.89 1.39
CA GLU A 16 -7.29 2.03 2.25
C GLU A 16 -6.54 3.17 1.51
N PHE A 17 -5.73 2.84 0.49
CA PHE A 17 -4.85 3.82 -0.14
C PHE A 17 -5.09 4.01 -1.64
N MET A 18 -5.27 2.95 -2.43
CA MET A 18 -5.34 3.11 -3.88
C MET A 18 -6.73 3.51 -4.36
N ARG A 19 -7.78 2.82 -3.89
CA ARG A 19 -9.17 3.05 -4.31
C ARG A 19 -9.72 4.39 -3.82
N PRO A 20 -9.56 4.81 -2.54
CA PRO A 20 -10.14 6.07 -2.06
C PRO A 20 -9.52 7.28 -2.77
N PHE A 21 -8.22 7.21 -3.07
CA PHE A 21 -7.48 8.29 -3.71
C PHE A 21 -7.42 8.17 -5.25
N LYS A 22 -8.05 7.13 -5.83
CA LYS A 22 -8.04 6.82 -7.28
C LYS A 22 -6.62 6.85 -7.89
N LEU A 23 -5.66 6.29 -7.15
CA LEU A 23 -4.26 6.28 -7.55
C LEU A 23 -3.94 5.07 -8.42
N SER A 24 -3.22 5.30 -9.52
CA SER A 24 -2.56 4.22 -10.24
C SER A 24 -1.23 3.85 -9.57
N ALA A 25 -0.75 2.63 -9.80
CA ALA A 25 0.56 2.19 -9.33
C ALA A 25 1.67 3.16 -9.77
N TYR A 26 1.56 3.72 -10.97
CA TYR A 26 2.47 4.73 -11.49
C TYR A 26 2.45 6.03 -10.66
N ARG A 27 1.26 6.62 -10.43
CA ARG A 27 1.13 7.87 -9.66
C ARG A 27 1.65 7.69 -8.23
N LEU A 28 1.29 6.57 -7.60
CA LEU A 28 1.76 6.25 -6.26
C LEU A 28 3.28 6.06 -6.21
N SER A 29 3.86 5.37 -7.19
CA SER A 29 5.31 5.19 -7.28
C SER A 29 6.08 6.50 -7.43
N LYS A 30 5.54 7.45 -8.20
CA LYS A 30 6.11 8.80 -8.36
C LYS A 30 6.01 9.61 -7.07
N GLY A 31 4.88 9.53 -6.37
CA GLY A 31 4.69 10.20 -5.08
C GLY A 31 5.59 9.67 -3.97
N LEU A 32 5.81 8.35 -3.94
CA LEU A 32 6.64 7.68 -2.92
C LEU A 32 8.15 7.66 -3.25
N GLY A 33 8.51 8.04 -4.48
CA GLY A 33 9.90 7.97 -4.96
C GLY A 33 10.46 6.55 -5.05
N ILE A 34 9.62 5.57 -5.40
CA ILE A 34 10.03 4.15 -5.55
C ILE A 34 9.65 3.63 -6.94
N LEU A 35 10.20 2.48 -7.34
CA LEU A 35 9.85 1.89 -8.63
C LEU A 35 8.38 1.45 -8.67
N GLN A 36 7.70 1.70 -9.80
CA GLN A 36 6.35 1.22 -10.06
C GLN A 36 6.24 -0.30 -9.90
N THR A 37 7.26 -1.05 -10.34
CA THR A 37 7.30 -2.51 -10.19
C THR A 37 7.20 -2.93 -8.73
N ARG A 38 7.77 -2.18 -7.79
CA ARG A 38 7.64 -2.47 -6.34
C ARG A 38 6.18 -2.40 -5.91
N ILE A 39 5.47 -1.34 -6.30
CA ILE A 39 4.04 -1.18 -6.00
C ILE A 39 3.22 -2.28 -6.66
N SER A 40 3.48 -2.62 -7.92
CA SER A 40 2.78 -3.71 -8.61
C SER A 40 3.01 -5.06 -7.95
N GLN A 41 4.21 -5.37 -7.44
CA GLN A 41 4.45 -6.62 -6.73
C GLN A 41 3.72 -6.65 -5.37
N ILE A 42 3.59 -5.51 -4.68
CA ILE A 42 2.79 -5.41 -3.45
C ILE A 42 1.32 -5.67 -3.74
N ILE A 43 0.75 -4.99 -4.75
CA ILE A 43 -0.67 -5.17 -5.15
C ILE A 43 -1.00 -6.62 -5.52
N ASN A 44 -0.06 -7.32 -6.15
CA ASN A 44 -0.24 -8.71 -6.57
C ASN A 44 0.15 -9.73 -5.49
N GLY A 45 0.42 -9.31 -4.25
CA GLY A 45 0.81 -10.21 -3.14
C GLY A 45 2.18 -10.88 -3.32
N ARG A 46 2.95 -10.50 -4.35
CA ARG A 46 4.28 -11.06 -4.65
C ARG A 46 5.40 -10.44 -3.83
N ARG A 47 5.11 -9.35 -3.11
CA ARG A 47 6.07 -8.66 -2.24
C ARG A 47 5.37 -8.18 -0.97
N ARG A 48 5.98 -8.47 0.18
CA ARG A 48 5.54 -7.91 1.47
C ARG A 48 5.81 -6.41 1.55
N ILE A 49 4.94 -5.70 2.25
CA ILE A 49 5.13 -4.28 2.59
C ILE A 49 6.23 -4.20 3.66
N THR A 50 7.27 -3.40 3.40
CA THR A 50 8.38 -3.17 4.33
C THR A 50 8.14 -1.92 5.16
N SER A 51 8.83 -1.78 6.30
CA SER A 51 8.77 -0.56 7.12
C SER A 51 9.15 0.71 6.35
N ASP A 52 10.15 0.65 5.45
CA ASP A 52 10.48 1.75 4.53
C ASP A 52 9.27 2.15 3.65
N THR A 53 8.51 1.18 3.17
CA THR A 53 7.32 1.46 2.35
C THR A 53 6.22 2.10 3.21
N VAL A 54 6.03 1.64 4.45
CA VAL A 54 5.06 2.24 5.39
C VAL A 54 5.42 3.69 5.68
N LEU A 55 6.68 3.99 6.02
CA LEU A 55 7.11 5.36 6.31
C LEU A 55 6.87 6.31 5.13
N ARG A 56 7.14 5.84 3.90
CA ARG A 56 6.87 6.61 2.69
C ARG A 56 5.38 6.85 2.48
N LEU A 57 4.55 5.84 2.70
CA LEU A 57 3.08 5.96 2.60
C LEU A 57 2.54 6.96 3.63
N SER A 58 2.98 6.86 4.89
CA SER A 58 2.65 7.82 5.95
C SER A 58 3.02 9.24 5.57
N SER A 59 4.23 9.45 5.02
CA SER A 59 4.66 10.77 4.55
C SER A 59 3.86 11.27 3.35
N PHE A 60 3.49 10.39 2.41
CA PHE A 60 2.78 10.77 1.18
C PHE A 60 1.31 11.11 1.44
N PHE A 61 0.63 10.35 2.30
CA PHE A 61 -0.78 10.56 2.63
C PHE A 61 -1.00 11.51 3.81
N GLY A 62 0.06 11.98 4.47
CA GLY A 62 -0.04 12.85 5.64
C GLY A 62 -0.55 12.15 6.90
N ASN A 63 -0.71 10.83 6.86
CA ASN A 63 -1.10 10.02 8.02
C ASN A 63 0.14 9.68 8.84
N SER A 64 0.41 10.52 9.84
CA SER A 64 1.32 10.23 10.95
C SER A 64 1.06 8.82 11.50
N ALA A 65 1.97 7.89 11.19
CA ALA A 65 2.23 6.62 11.88
C ALA A 65 1.15 6.16 12.88
N LYS A 66 0.01 5.69 12.38
CA LYS A 66 -0.97 4.90 13.14
C LYS A 66 -1.10 3.50 12.54
N PHE A 67 0.03 2.83 12.36
CA PHE A 67 0.11 1.39 12.07
C PHE A 67 1.44 0.84 12.60
#